data_AF-A0A2K0SUQ4-F1
#
_entry.id   AF-A0A2K0SUQ4-F1
#
_cell.length_a   1.000
_cell.length_b   1.000
_cell.length_c   1.000
_cell.angle_alpha   90.00
_cell.angle_beta   90.00
_cell.angle_gamma   90.00
#
_symmetry.space_group_name_H-M   'P 1'
#
loop_
_entity.id
_entity.type
_entity.pdbx_description
1 polymer ?
#
loop_
_entity_poly.entity_id
_entity_poly.type
_entity_poly.pdbx_seq_one_letter_code
_entity_poly.pdbx_strand_id
1 'polypeptide(L)'
;MMFTGLGLSGFIPVIHGVTIYGYKGFEDRISVTWIIVHGAMYIFGAALYVARWPERSFPGAFDIWGSSHQIFHMFVLLAAATHFYGMVKAFDYHHTVLGSQCLTE
;
A
#
# COMPACT_ATOMS: atom_id res chain seq x y z
N MET A 1 -14.30 -1.30 8.20
CA MET A 1 -13.88 -0.07 8.91
C MET A 1 -12.70 -0.29 9.85
N MET A 2 -12.69 -1.34 10.69
CA MET A 2 -11.54 -1.65 11.55
C MET A 2 -10.22 -1.83 10.77
N PHE A 3 -10.21 -2.65 9.71
CA PHE A 3 -9.02 -2.89 8.87
C PHE A 3 -8.53 -1.63 8.12
N THR A 4 -9.47 -0.82 7.64
CA THR A 4 -9.14 0.48 7.01
C THR A 4 -8.51 1.42 8.03
N GLY A 5 -9.05 1.50 9.25
CA GLY A 5 -8.46 2.29 10.33
C GLY A 5 -7.05 1.85 10.70
N LEU A 6 -6.79 0.54 10.73
CA LEU A 6 -5.43 0.01 10.92
C LEU A 6 -4.49 0.48 9.80
N GLY A 7 -4.93 0.42 8.54
CA GLY A 7 -4.15 0.91 7.40
C GLY A 7 -3.89 2.42 7.45
N LEU A 8 -4.89 3.21 7.83
CA LEU A 8 -4.78 4.67 7.94
C LEU A 8 -3.84 5.10 9.07
N SER A 9 -3.59 4.26 10.08
CA SER A 9 -2.62 4.57 11.13
C SER A 9 -1.21 4.81 10.58
N GLY A 10 -0.88 4.25 9.40
CA GLY A 10 0.38 4.46 8.70
C GLY A 10 0.65 5.90 8.24
N PHE A 11 -0.38 6.77 8.16
CA PHE A 11 -0.16 8.18 7.82
C PHE A 11 0.70 8.91 8.85
N ILE A 12 0.53 8.60 10.15
CA ILE A 12 1.27 9.26 11.23
C ILE A 12 2.79 9.06 11.09
N PRO A 13 3.32 7.81 11.02
CA PRO A 13 4.76 7.61 10.85
C PRO A 13 5.29 8.09 9.49
N VAL A 14 4.48 8.06 8.42
CA VAL A 14 4.88 8.59 7.11
C VAL A 14 5.08 10.11 7.17
N ILE A 15 4.11 10.85 7.71
CA ILE A 15 4.21 12.31 7.85
C ILE A 15 5.42 12.66 8.73
N HIS A 16 5.56 11.97 9.87
CA HIS A 16 6.69 12.19 10.77
C HIS A 16 8.04 11.96 10.07
N GLY A 17 8.20 10.86 9.34
CA GLY A 17 9.43 10.57 8.61
C GLY A 17 9.74 11.59 7.51
N VAL A 18 8.72 12.07 6.77
CA VAL A 18 8.91 13.17 5.79
C VAL A 18 9.39 14.45 6.49
N THR A 19 8.88 14.76 7.69
CA THR A 19 9.32 15.97 8.43
C THR A 19 10.76 15.88 8.93
N ILE A 20 11.26 14.68 9.26
CA ILE A 20 12.63 14.49 9.76
C ILE A 20 13.64 14.39 8.61
N TYR A 21 13.35 13.58 7.59
CA TYR A 21 14.33 13.20 6.56
C TYR A 21 14.16 13.98 5.25
N GLY A 22 13.10 14.78 5.13
CA GLY A 22 12.66 15.36 3.86
C GLY A 22 12.10 14.30 2.92
N TYR A 23 11.31 14.72 1.93
CA TYR A 23 10.65 13.78 1.01
C TYR A 23 11.65 12.88 0.27
N LYS A 24 12.73 13.45 -0.28
CA LYS A 24 13.73 12.69 -1.05
C LYS A 24 14.50 11.71 -0.18
N GLY A 25 14.99 12.16 0.98
CA GLY A 25 15.73 11.29 1.91
C GLY A 25 14.85 10.18 2.49
N PHE A 26 13.55 10.42 2.63
CA PHE A 26 12.60 9.41 3.09
C PHE A 26 12.18 8.45 1.97
N GLU A 27 12.01 8.92 0.74
CA GLU A 27 11.77 8.09 -0.45
C GLU A 27 12.89 7.06 -0.64
N ASP A 28 14.14 7.50 -0.58
CA ASP A 28 15.29 6.61 -0.75
C ASP A 28 15.34 5.53 0.35
N ARG A 29 14.96 5.88 1.59
CA ARG A 29 15.02 4.97 2.74
C ARG A 29 13.89 3.95 2.79
N ILE A 30 12.67 4.36 2.52
CA ILE A 30 11.49 3.51 2.76
C ILE A 30 10.56 3.37 1.55
N SER A 31 10.93 3.95 0.40
CA SER A 31 10.12 3.85 -0.80
C SER A 31 8.69 4.38 -0.59
N VAL A 32 8.57 5.63 -0.13
CA VAL A 32 7.29 6.29 0.22
C VAL A 32 6.28 6.24 -0.92
N THR A 33 6.74 6.37 -2.16
CA THR A 33 5.91 6.23 -3.36
C THR A 33 5.22 4.86 -3.41
N TRP A 34 5.95 3.78 -3.08
CA TRP A 34 5.37 2.44 -3.02
C TRP A 34 4.36 2.29 -1.89
N ILE A 35 4.59 2.97 -0.76
CA ILE A 35 3.62 3.04 0.35
C ILE A 35 2.30 3.64 -0.11
N ILE A 36 2.37 4.76 -0.84
CA ILE A 36 1.19 5.42 -1.40
C ILE A 36 0.49 4.51 -2.41
N VAL A 37 1.24 3.85 -3.30
CA VAL A 37 0.68 2.95 -4.32
C VAL A 37 -0.08 1.77 -3.70
N HIS A 38 0.53 1.02 -2.78
CA HIS A 38 -0.15 -0.14 -2.18
C HIS A 38 -1.31 0.30 -1.26
N GLY A 39 -1.19 1.44 -0.59
CA GLY A 39 -2.26 2.05 0.18
C GLY A 39 -3.47 2.42 -0.68
N ALA A 40 -3.23 3.05 -1.85
CA ALA A 40 -4.27 3.39 -2.81
C ALA A 40 -4.97 2.13 -3.35
N MET A 41 -4.22 1.05 -3.62
CA MET A 41 -4.78 -0.23 -4.03
C MET A 41 -5.73 -0.81 -2.97
N TYR A 42 -5.33 -0.80 -1.69
CA TYR A 42 -6.20 -1.26 -0.59
C TYR A 42 -7.48 -0.43 -0.48
N ILE A 43 -7.38 0.90 -0.52
CA ILE A 43 -8.52 1.80 -0.39
C ILE A 43 -9.47 1.61 -1.58
N PHE A 44 -8.95 1.57 -2.80
CA PHE A 44 -9.74 1.40 -4.00
C PHE A 44 -10.45 0.03 -4.04
N GLY A 45 -9.74 -1.06 -3.76
CA GLY A 45 -10.34 -2.38 -3.66
C GLY A 45 -11.43 -2.45 -2.58
N ALA A 46 -11.19 -1.87 -1.41
CA ALA A 46 -12.18 -1.81 -0.33
C ALA A 46 -13.41 -0.98 -0.73
N ALA A 47 -13.22 0.12 -1.47
CA ALA A 47 -14.32 0.94 -1.98
C ALA A 47 -15.21 0.15 -2.95
N LEU A 48 -14.61 -0.62 -3.86
CA LEU A 48 -15.34 -1.51 -4.77
C LEU A 48 -16.14 -2.57 -4.02
N TYR A 49 -15.50 -3.22 -3.03
CA TYR A 49 -16.13 -4.22 -2.18
C TYR A 49 -17.35 -3.67 -1.41
N VAL A 50 -17.20 -2.49 -0.78
CA VAL A 50 -18.29 -1.84 -0.04
C VAL A 50 -19.41 -1.40 -0.99
N ALA A 51 -19.06 -0.87 -2.17
CA ALA A 51 -20.03 -0.46 -3.18
C ALA A 51 -20.75 -1.63 -3.87
N ARG A 52 -20.27 -2.87 -3.67
CA ARG A 52 -20.72 -4.08 -4.37
C ARG A 52 -20.73 -3.91 -5.89
N TRP A 53 -19.76 -3.18 -6.42
CA TRP A 53 -19.64 -2.97 -7.86
C TRP A 53 -18.62 -3.97 -8.44
N PRO A 54 -18.93 -4.66 -9.54
CA PRO A 54 -19.99 -4.37 -10.53
C PRO A 54 -21.34 -5.07 -10.32
N GLU A 55 -21.45 -6.06 -9.42
CA GLU A 55 -22.64 -6.90 -9.29
C GLU A 55 -23.92 -6.13 -8.92
N ARG A 56 -23.80 -4.98 -8.26
CA ARG A 56 -24.90 -4.06 -7.98
C ARG A 56 -25.52 -3.49 -9.25
N SER A 57 -24.72 -3.27 -10.30
CA SER A 57 -25.16 -2.65 -11.56
C SER A 57 -25.67 -3.67 -12.58
N PHE A 58 -25.19 -4.92 -12.49
CA PHE A 58 -25.59 -6.01 -13.38
C PHE A 58 -25.90 -7.28 -12.57
N PRO A 59 -27.11 -7.36 -11.98
CA PRO A 59 -27.50 -8.53 -11.19
C PRO A 59 -27.47 -9.82 -12.01
N GLY A 60 -26.90 -10.90 -11.46
CA GLY A 60 -26.79 -12.22 -12.10
C GLY A 60 -25.61 -12.38 -13.06
N ALA A 61 -24.95 -11.30 -13.48
CA ALA A 61 -23.82 -11.38 -14.42
C ALA A 61 -22.49 -11.78 -13.75
N PHE A 62 -22.35 -11.54 -12.44
CA PHE A 62 -21.10 -11.68 -11.69
C PHE A 62 -21.20 -12.71 -10.55
N ASP A 63 -22.10 -13.70 -10.68
CA ASP A 63 -22.38 -14.67 -9.62
C ASP A 63 -21.20 -15.63 -9.37
N ILE A 64 -20.47 -15.99 -10.43
CA ILE A 64 -19.33 -16.92 -10.36
C ILE A 64 -17.99 -16.20 -10.50
N TRP A 65 -17.89 -15.20 -11.38
CA TRP A 65 -16.63 -14.52 -11.70
C TRP A 65 -16.80 -13.01 -11.73
N GLY A 66 -15.79 -12.28 -11.26
CA GLY A 66 -15.73 -10.82 -11.36
C GLY A 66 -16.60 -10.06 -10.36
N SER A 67 -17.07 -10.71 -9.30
CA SER A 67 -17.74 -10.02 -8.20
C SER A 67 -16.79 -9.05 -7.49
N SER A 68 -17.34 -8.01 -6.85
CA SER A 68 -16.56 -7.03 -6.10
C SER A 68 -15.62 -7.66 -5.08
N HIS A 69 -16.01 -8.79 -4.46
CA HIS A 69 -15.18 -9.52 -3.52
C HIS A 69 -13.97 -10.18 -4.18
N GLN A 70 -14.13 -10.77 -5.37
CA GLN A 70 -13.01 -11.32 -6.13
C GLN A 70 -12.05 -10.20 -6.58
N ILE A 71 -12.61 -9.10 -7.09
CA ILE A 71 -11.82 -7.94 -7.48
C ILE A 71 -11.04 -7.39 -6.28
N PHE A 72 -11.68 -7.30 -5.10
CA PHE A 72 -11.02 -6.90 -3.86
C PHE A 72 -9.83 -7.80 -3.52
N HIS A 73 -9.98 -9.12 -3.58
CA HIS A 73 -8.86 -10.04 -3.35
C HIS A 73 -7.70 -9.82 -4.33
N MET A 74 -8.00 -9.55 -5.61
CA MET A 74 -6.95 -9.20 -6.59
C MET A 74 -6.20 -7.93 -6.20
N PHE A 75 -6.90 -6.88 -5.74
CA PHE A 75 -6.26 -5.67 -5.22
C PHE A 75 -5.43 -5.92 -3.97
N VAL A 76 -5.87 -6.81 -3.07
CA VAL A 76 -5.09 -7.22 -1.90
C VAL A 76 -3.78 -7.90 -2.31
N LEU A 77 -3.82 -8.80 -3.31
CA LEU A 77 -2.61 -9.46 -3.82
C LEU A 77 -1.64 -8.46 -4.47
N LEU A 78 -2.15 -7.54 -5.29
CA LEU A 78 -1.34 -6.49 -5.91
C LEU A 78 -0.74 -5.52 -4.88
N ALA A 79 -1.51 -5.15 -3.85
CA ALA A 79 -1.03 -4.33 -2.75
C ALA A 79 0.08 -5.04 -1.97
N ALA A 80 -0.07 -6.34 -1.69
CA ALA A 80 0.97 -7.14 -1.02
C ALA A 80 2.25 -7.23 -1.87
N ALA A 81 2.13 -7.44 -3.19
CA ALA A 81 3.26 -7.52 -4.10
C ALA A 81 4.02 -6.17 -4.19
N THR A 82 3.30 -5.06 -4.30
CA THR A 82 3.90 -3.73 -4.34
C THR A 82 4.49 -3.30 -3.00
N HIS A 83 3.87 -3.70 -1.88
CA HIS A 83 4.45 -3.55 -0.55
C HIS A 83 5.78 -4.31 -0.42
N PHE A 84 5.80 -5.58 -0.82
CA PHE A 84 7.03 -6.39 -0.82
C PHE A 84 8.13 -5.76 -1.69
N TYR A 85 7.78 -5.29 -2.88
CA TYR A 85 8.73 -4.60 -3.75
C TYR A 85 9.32 -3.34 -3.11
N GLY A 86 8.48 -2.51 -2.46
CA GLY A 86 8.94 -1.35 -1.70
C GLY A 86 9.86 -1.74 -0.53
N MET A 87 9.56 -2.82 0.18
CA MET A 87 10.42 -3.35 1.24
C MET A 87 11.78 -3.81 0.72
N VAL A 88 11.83 -4.51 -0.42
CA VAL A 88 13.09 -4.92 -1.04
C VAL A 88 13.93 -3.70 -1.42
N LYS A 89 13.32 -2.65 -1.99
CA LYS A 89 14.05 -1.40 -2.27
C LYS A 89 14.61 -0.72 -1.03
N ALA A 90 13.82 -0.65 0.03
CA ALA A 90 14.27 -0.11 1.32
C ALA A 90 15.42 -0.95 1.91
N PHE A 91 15.31 -2.27 1.81
CA PHE A 91 16.36 -3.22 2.21
C PHE A 91 17.65 -2.99 1.42
N ASP A 92 17.56 -2.93 0.09
CA ASP A 92 18.71 -2.71 -0.77
C ASP A 92 19.38 -1.38 -0.45
N TYR A 93 18.61 -0.30 -0.30
CA TYR A 93 19.15 1.01 0.06
C TYR A 93 19.90 0.98 1.40
N HIS A 94 19.33 0.31 2.41
CA HIS A 94 19.97 0.17 3.72
C HIS A 94 21.28 -0.62 3.68
N HIS A 95 21.31 -1.73 2.93
CA HIS A 95 22.45 -2.64 2.92
C HIS A 95 23.52 -2.29 1.88
N THR A 96 23.21 -1.44 0.90
CA THR A 96 24.15 -1.04 -0.15
C THR A 96 24.60 0.40 0.02
N VAL A 97 23.68 1.37 -0.06
CA VAL A 97 24.01 2.81 -0.05
C VAL A 97 24.40 3.28 1.34
N LEU A 98 23.64 2.87 2.36
CA LEU A 98 23.98 3.14 3.77
C LEU A 98 25.02 2.17 4.34
N GLY A 99 25.31 1.06 3.63
CA GLY A 99 26.30 0.07 4.05
C GLY A 99 25.99 -0.60 5.39
N SER A 100 24.72 -0.75 5.75
CA SER A 100 24.26 -1.28 7.06
C SER A 100 24.71 -0.44 8.26
N GLN A 101 25.06 0.83 8.03
CA GLN A 101 25.41 1.77 9.09
C GLN A 101 24.19 2.62 9.46
N CYS A 102 24.01 2.85 10.76
CA CYS A 102 23.16 3.93 11.21
C CYS A 102 23.91 5.25 10.98
N LEU A 103 23.23 6.27 10.48
CA LEU A 103 23.79 7.62 10.51
C LEU A 103 23.95 8.01 11.99
N THR A 104 25.18 7.98 12.48
CA THR A 104 25.58 8.78 13.64
C THR A 104 25.55 10.23 13.17
N GLU A 105 24.91 11.10 13.95
CA GLU A 105 24.87 12.55 13.67
C GLU A 105 26.22 13.14 13.28
#